data_AF-A0A963Z7K5-F1
#
_entry.id   AF-A0A963Z7K5-F1
#
_cell.length_a   1.000
_cell.length_b   1.000
_cell.length_c   1.000
_cell.angle_alpha   90.00
_cell.angle_beta   90.00
_cell.angle_gamma   90.00
#
_symmetry.space_group_name_H-M   'P 1'
#
loop_
_entity.id
_entity.type
_entity.pdbx_description
1 polymer ?
#
loop_
_entity_poly.entity_id
_entity_poly.type
_entity_poly.pdbx_seq_one_letter_code
_entity_poly.pdbx_strand_id
1 'polypeptide(L)'
;MNTCQKTTYYNKRPTIAEQYKTIGRELLQYEERCRSVRSLLDLSAFGFTIPFNNDIESFFKRSLRVFKRGVEFIPLNILESYLEDLLDLDVNEERLFIAVENKVTRSFFFALFGLLFALSVGLYSVSIGASFPLAFFITVFLAVPFGALWHLVPRDKLSRRMRFAKLLSAEINQRKGGTGPFVMDPLRSKVRGLFDKPSFGSAYLIH
;
A
#
# COMPACT_ATOMS: atom_id res chain seq x y z
N MET A 1 53.33 13.81 -12.54
CA MET A 1 52.69 15.15 -12.52
C MET A 1 51.19 14.93 -12.48
N ASN A 2 50.58 15.08 -11.30
CA ASN A 2 49.15 14.82 -11.06
C ASN A 2 48.36 16.11 -11.20
N THR A 3 47.50 16.19 -12.22
CA THR A 3 46.54 17.29 -12.38
C THR A 3 45.33 17.03 -11.49
N CYS A 4 45.30 17.74 -10.36
CA CYS A 4 44.17 17.78 -9.45
C CYS A 4 43.02 18.56 -10.10
N GLN A 5 42.07 17.85 -10.72
CA GLN A 5 40.82 18.44 -11.20
C GLN A 5 39.95 18.83 -10.01
N LYS A 6 39.93 20.12 -9.68
CA LYS A 6 38.93 20.72 -8.78
C LYS A 6 37.57 20.64 -9.47
N THR A 7 36.78 19.63 -9.15
CA THR A 7 35.34 19.62 -9.43
C THR A 7 34.68 20.69 -8.56
N THR A 8 34.45 21.86 -9.17
CA THR A 8 33.62 22.91 -8.59
C THR A 8 32.18 22.41 -8.59
N TYR A 9 31.75 21.83 -7.47
CA TYR A 9 30.36 21.52 -7.21
C TYR A 9 29.58 22.83 -7.13
N TYR A 10 29.05 23.29 -8.26
CA TYR A 10 28.03 24.34 -8.27
C TYR A 10 26.83 23.84 -7.48
N ASN A 11 26.64 24.43 -6.30
CA ASN A 11 25.50 24.20 -5.42
C ASN A 11 24.24 24.81 -6.07
N LYS A 12 23.75 24.17 -7.13
CA LYS A 12 22.50 24.53 -7.79
C LYS A 12 21.38 24.13 -6.84
N ARG A 13 20.63 25.11 -6.33
CA ARG A 13 19.44 24.82 -5.53
C ARG A 13 18.53 23.89 -6.33
N PRO A 14 18.05 22.78 -5.75
CA PRO A 14 17.18 21.86 -6.45
C PRO A 14 15.90 22.59 -6.86
N THR A 15 15.46 22.34 -8.08
CA THR A 15 14.20 22.89 -8.59
C THR A 15 13.01 22.21 -7.88
N ILE A 16 11.86 22.88 -7.82
CA ILE A 16 10.63 22.33 -7.21
C ILE A 16 10.28 20.97 -7.85
N ALA A 17 10.44 20.85 -9.17
CA ALA A 17 10.21 19.62 -9.90
C ALA A 17 11.15 18.46 -9.46
N GLU A 18 12.42 18.75 -9.17
CA GLU A 18 13.37 17.75 -8.65
C GLU A 18 13.00 17.30 -7.23
N GLN A 19 12.49 18.22 -6.40
CA GLN A 19 12.01 17.89 -5.06
C GLN A 19 10.74 17.02 -5.13
N TYR A 20 9.79 17.36 -6.00
CA TYR A 20 8.60 16.54 -6.28
C TYR A 20 8.98 15.14 -6.74
N LYS A 21 9.93 15.04 -7.67
CA LYS A 21 10.47 13.75 -8.14
C LYS A 21 11.12 12.95 -7.02
N THR A 22 11.81 13.62 -6.09
CA THR A 22 12.41 12.97 -4.93
C THR A 22 11.35 12.40 -4.00
N ILE A 23 10.29 13.18 -3.69
CA ILE A 23 9.15 12.69 -2.89
C ILE A 23 8.49 11.48 -3.55
N GLY A 24 8.13 11.60 -4.83
CA GLY A 24 7.48 10.52 -5.59
C GLY A 24 8.32 9.24 -5.60
N ARG A 25 9.64 9.35 -5.80
CA ARG A 25 10.57 8.22 -5.75
C ARG A 25 10.59 7.54 -4.38
N GLU A 26 10.68 8.30 -3.29
CA GLU A 26 10.71 7.74 -1.93
C GLU A 26 9.39 7.05 -1.57
N LEU A 27 8.25 7.61 -2.02
CA LEU A 27 6.93 6.98 -1.87
C LEU A 27 6.84 5.66 -2.63
N LEU A 28 7.34 5.61 -3.87
CA LEU A 28 7.39 4.39 -4.68
C LEU A 28 8.31 3.33 -4.04
N GLN A 29 9.49 3.71 -3.57
CA GLN A 29 10.39 2.78 -2.87
C GLN A 29 9.77 2.24 -1.58
N TYR A 30 9.04 3.08 -0.84
CA TYR A 30 8.28 2.64 0.33
C TYR A 30 7.21 1.61 -0.08
N GLU A 31 6.45 1.89 -1.13
CA GLU A 31 5.42 0.96 -1.64
C GLU A 31 6.03 -0.37 -2.09
N GLU A 32 7.12 -0.36 -2.86
CA GLU A 32 7.79 -1.58 -3.34
C GLU A 32 8.23 -2.48 -2.19
N ARG A 33 8.81 -1.89 -1.13
CA ARG A 33 9.20 -2.63 0.08
C ARG A 33 7.99 -3.21 0.79
N CYS A 34 6.90 -2.47 0.89
CA CYS A 34 5.66 -2.94 1.52
C CYS A 34 4.90 -3.97 0.67
N ARG A 35 5.01 -3.92 -0.67
CA ARG A 35 4.30 -4.81 -1.60
C ARG A 35 4.71 -6.26 -1.44
N SER A 36 6.01 -6.52 -1.21
CA SER A 36 6.56 -7.86 -0.98
C SER A 36 5.90 -8.56 0.21
N VAL A 37 5.64 -7.81 1.30
CA VAL A 37 4.96 -8.35 2.49
C VAL A 37 3.47 -8.52 2.22
N ARG A 38 2.85 -7.59 1.49
CA ARG A 38 1.41 -7.62 1.22
C ARG A 38 0.98 -8.75 0.29
N SER A 39 1.80 -9.11 -0.70
CA SER A 39 1.56 -10.30 -1.54
C SER A 39 1.56 -11.60 -0.73
N LEU A 40 2.21 -11.62 0.44
CA LEU A 40 2.14 -12.76 1.36
C LEU A 40 0.91 -12.70 2.28
N LEU A 41 0.37 -11.50 2.54
CA LEU A 41 -0.80 -11.29 3.41
C LEU A 41 -2.14 -11.42 2.70
N ASP A 42 -2.20 -11.23 1.38
CA ASP A 42 -3.42 -11.37 0.59
C ASP A 42 -3.91 -12.83 0.48
N LEU A 43 -3.12 -13.80 0.97
CA LEU A 43 -3.57 -15.18 1.18
C LEU A 43 -4.64 -15.31 2.28
N SER A 44 -4.84 -14.26 3.10
CA SER A 44 -5.92 -14.23 4.10
C SER A 44 -7.32 -14.26 3.48
N ALA A 45 -7.48 -13.83 2.22
CA ALA A 45 -8.72 -13.99 1.46
C ALA A 45 -9.11 -15.47 1.25
N PHE A 46 -8.16 -16.40 1.42
CA PHE A 46 -8.39 -17.86 1.35
C PHE A 46 -8.57 -18.51 2.74
N GLY A 47 -8.78 -17.72 3.80
CA GLY A 47 -9.03 -18.24 5.14
C GLY A 47 -7.80 -18.74 5.90
N PHE A 48 -6.59 -18.54 5.35
CA PHE A 48 -5.35 -18.84 6.04
C PHE A 48 -4.91 -17.65 6.91
N THR A 49 -5.13 -17.76 8.23
CA THR A 49 -4.53 -16.84 9.21
C THR A 49 -3.11 -17.29 9.51
N ILE A 50 -2.12 -16.74 8.79
CA ILE A 50 -0.72 -16.91 9.17
C ILE A 50 -0.50 -16.12 10.48
N PRO A 51 0.05 -16.73 11.54
CA PRO A 51 0.31 -16.03 12.79
C PRO A 51 1.27 -14.85 12.52
N PHE A 52 0.77 -13.64 12.79
CA PHE A 52 1.52 -12.40 12.59
C PHE A 52 2.63 -12.29 13.63
N ASN A 53 3.88 -12.48 13.20
CA ASN A 53 5.04 -12.27 14.06
C ASN A 53 5.34 -10.77 14.22
N ASN A 54 5.96 -10.39 15.34
CA ASN A 54 6.46 -9.03 15.65
C ASN A 54 7.41 -8.47 14.55
N ASP A 55 7.93 -9.34 13.70
CA ASP A 55 8.80 -9.00 12.58
C ASP A 55 8.14 -8.07 11.55
N ILE A 56 6.83 -8.19 11.33
CA ILE A 56 6.11 -7.38 10.34
C ILE A 56 6.04 -5.92 10.77
N GLU A 57 5.74 -5.65 12.05
CA GLU A 57 5.73 -4.30 12.59
C GLU A 57 7.12 -3.66 12.52
N SER A 58 8.16 -4.44 12.83
CA SER A 58 9.55 -3.99 12.73
C SER A 58 9.92 -3.62 11.28
N PHE A 59 9.42 -4.37 10.30
CA PHE A 59 9.63 -4.13 8.87
C PHE A 59 8.98 -2.83 8.40
N PHE A 60 7.72 -2.58 8.79
CA PHE A 60 7.04 -1.32 8.50
C PHE A 60 7.76 -0.13 9.14
N LYS A 61 8.17 -0.25 10.41
CA LYS A 61 8.95 0.79 11.10
C LYS A 61 10.29 1.07 10.42
N ARG A 62 10.95 0.04 9.88
CA ARG A 62 12.20 0.21 9.13
C ARG A 62 11.97 0.92 7.80
N SER A 63 10.95 0.51 7.04
CA SER A 63 10.60 1.12 5.75
C SER A 63 10.20 2.58 5.91
N LEU A 64 9.42 2.89 6.94
CA LEU A 64 9.02 4.24 7.29
C LEU A 64 10.22 5.12 7.68
N ARG A 65 11.20 4.59 8.45
CA ARG A 65 12.43 5.32 8.75
C ARG A 65 13.26 5.67 7.52
N VAL A 66 13.31 4.78 6.52
CA VAL A 66 14.03 5.04 5.28
C VAL A 66 13.35 6.15 4.48
N PHE A 67 12.02 6.08 4.35
CA PHE A 67 11.23 7.15 3.74
C PHE A 67 11.49 8.51 4.40
N LYS A 68 11.43 8.57 5.74
CA LYS A 68 11.67 9.82 6.49
C LYS A 68 13.03 10.43 6.19
N ARG A 69 14.07 9.61 6.17
CA ARG A 69 15.43 10.04 5.84
C ARG A 69 15.53 10.58 4.40
N GLY A 70 14.82 9.98 3.45
CA GLY A 70 14.80 10.44 2.06
C GLY A 70 14.13 11.81 1.88
N VAL A 71 13.13 12.12 2.72
CA VAL A 71 12.35 13.36 2.64
C VAL A 71 12.85 14.43 3.63
N GLU A 72 13.79 14.12 4.51
CA GLU A 72 14.27 14.99 5.61
C GLU A 72 14.69 16.39 5.13
N PHE A 73 15.39 16.47 4.00
CA PHE A 73 15.92 17.73 3.46
C PHE A 73 14.90 18.55 2.65
N ILE A 74 13.68 18.06 2.49
CA ILE A 74 12.64 18.74 1.72
C ILE A 74 11.90 19.74 2.62
N PRO A 75 11.80 21.03 2.23
CA PRO A 75 11.10 22.03 3.01
C PRO A 75 9.61 21.70 3.20
N LEU A 76 9.07 22.04 4.37
CA LEU A 76 7.69 21.72 4.75
C LEU A 76 6.66 22.22 3.72
N ASN A 77 6.80 23.44 3.22
CA ASN A 77 5.89 24.05 2.26
C ASN A 77 5.75 23.22 0.97
N ILE A 78 6.82 22.53 0.56
CA ILE A 78 6.82 21.68 -0.64
C ILE A 78 6.15 20.34 -0.36
N LEU A 79 6.33 19.78 0.85
CA LEU A 79 5.57 18.59 1.25
C LEU A 79 4.07 18.87 1.30
N GLU A 80 3.66 20.03 1.82
CA GLU A 80 2.25 20.43 1.91
C GLU A 80 1.64 20.61 0.52
N SER A 81 2.31 21.36 -0.36
CA SER A 81 1.89 21.52 -1.75
C SER A 81 1.81 20.16 -2.47
N TYR A 82 2.78 19.27 -2.24
CA TYR A 82 2.73 17.92 -2.80
C TYR A 82 1.57 17.09 -2.22
N LEU A 83 1.24 17.24 -0.94
CA LEU A 83 0.10 16.57 -0.31
C LEU A 83 -1.23 17.03 -0.92
N GLU A 84 -1.39 18.33 -1.16
CA GLU A 84 -2.56 18.91 -1.82
C GLU A 84 -2.72 18.34 -3.23
N ASP A 85 -1.65 18.34 -4.04
CA ASP A 85 -1.65 17.77 -5.38
C ASP A 85 -1.92 16.25 -5.38
N LEU A 86 -1.52 15.54 -4.32
CA LEU A 86 -1.75 14.10 -4.18
C LEU A 86 -3.22 13.77 -3.84
N LEU A 87 -3.91 14.68 -3.15
CA LEU A 87 -5.33 14.59 -2.80
C LEU A 87 -6.24 15.06 -3.95
N ASP A 88 -5.72 15.91 -4.85
CA ASP A 88 -6.41 16.31 -6.06
C ASP A 88 -6.51 15.12 -7.04
N LEU A 89 -7.74 14.77 -7.41
CA LEU A 89 -8.03 13.68 -8.34
C LEU A 89 -7.78 14.07 -9.79
N ASP A 90 -7.79 15.37 -10.10
CA ASP A 90 -7.56 15.89 -11.46
C ASP A 90 -6.07 15.89 -11.84
N VAL A 91 -5.18 15.83 -10.84
CA VAL A 91 -3.74 15.74 -11.07
C VAL A 91 -3.35 14.31 -11.50
N ASN A 92 -2.70 14.19 -12.66
CA ASN A 92 -2.21 12.93 -13.19
C ASN A 92 -1.02 12.37 -12.38
N GLU A 93 -0.97 11.04 -12.21
CA GLU A 93 0.09 10.33 -11.46
C GLU A 93 1.50 10.54 -12.05
N GLU A 94 1.58 10.81 -13.34
CA GLU A 94 2.82 11.13 -14.04
C GLU A 94 3.43 12.46 -13.57
N ARG A 95 2.59 13.46 -13.28
CA ARG A 95 3.03 14.76 -12.74
C ARG A 95 3.50 14.64 -11.30
N LEU A 96 2.89 13.73 -10.54
CA LEU A 96 3.27 13.39 -9.17
C LEU A 96 4.50 12.45 -9.12
N PHE A 97 5.02 11.97 -10.26
CA PHE A 97 6.10 10.99 -10.32
C PHE A 97 5.82 9.70 -9.52
N ILE A 98 4.54 9.32 -9.36
CA ILE A 98 4.08 8.08 -8.71
C ILE A 98 3.51 7.06 -9.70
N ALA A 99 3.69 7.31 -11.00
CA ALA A 99 3.29 6.39 -12.05
C ALA A 99 4.03 5.06 -11.87
N VAL A 100 3.29 3.99 -11.60
CA VAL A 100 3.82 2.62 -11.55
C VAL A 100 3.69 2.00 -12.92
N GLU A 101 4.74 1.34 -13.40
CA GLU A 101 4.68 0.55 -14.63
C GLU A 101 3.50 -0.42 -14.58
N ASN A 102 2.62 -0.32 -15.58
CA ASN A 102 1.32 -0.99 -15.67
C ASN A 102 1.41 -2.52 -15.85
N LYS A 103 2.11 -3.25 -14.97
CA LYS A 103 2.06 -4.72 -14.93
C LYS A 103 0.65 -5.23 -14.58
N VAL A 104 -0.17 -4.38 -13.96
CA VAL A 104 -1.55 -4.68 -13.55
C VAL A 104 -2.49 -4.83 -14.76
N THR A 105 -2.28 -4.08 -15.85
CA THR A 105 -3.14 -4.19 -17.04
C THR A 105 -3.02 -5.58 -17.67
N ARG A 106 -1.85 -6.20 -17.64
CA ARG A 106 -1.65 -7.57 -18.15
C ARG A 106 -2.48 -8.61 -17.38
N SER A 107 -2.57 -8.50 -16.06
CA SER A 107 -3.40 -9.39 -15.23
C SER A 107 -4.89 -9.21 -15.52
N PHE A 108 -5.32 -7.97 -15.78
CA PHE A 108 -6.69 -7.65 -16.16
C PHE A 108 -7.09 -8.30 -17.49
N PHE A 109 -6.25 -8.15 -18.52
CA PHE A 109 -6.48 -8.81 -19.82
C PHE A 109 -6.48 -10.34 -19.67
N PHE A 110 -5.57 -10.90 -18.88
CA PHE A 110 -5.52 -12.35 -18.64
C PHE A 110 -6.82 -12.87 -17.99
N ALA A 111 -7.34 -12.17 -16.98
CA ALA A 111 -8.61 -12.51 -16.35
C ALA A 111 -9.81 -12.36 -17.33
N LEU A 112 -9.82 -11.31 -18.17
CA LEU A 112 -10.85 -11.13 -19.20
C LEU A 112 -10.85 -12.27 -20.22
N PHE A 113 -9.69 -12.61 -20.76
CA PHE A 113 -9.54 -13.70 -21.72
C PHE A 113 -9.90 -15.05 -21.09
N GLY A 114 -9.55 -15.27 -19.83
CA GLY A 114 -9.95 -16.47 -19.09
C GLY A 114 -11.48 -16.60 -18.95
N LEU A 115 -12.18 -15.51 -18.65
CA LEU A 115 -13.65 -15.50 -18.56
C LEU A 115 -14.31 -15.73 -19.93
N LEU A 116 -13.81 -15.08 -20.99
CA LEU A 116 -14.30 -15.30 -22.36
C LEU A 116 -14.05 -16.73 -22.81
N PHE A 117 -12.90 -17.30 -22.46
CA PHE A 117 -12.57 -18.69 -22.74
C PHE A 117 -13.50 -19.65 -22.00
N ALA A 118 -13.73 -19.45 -20.70
CA ALA A 118 -14.66 -20.25 -19.90
C ALA A 118 -16.07 -20.25 -20.50
N LEU A 119 -16.55 -19.07 -20.92
CA LEU A 119 -17.86 -18.91 -21.55
C LEU A 119 -17.93 -19.60 -22.92
N SER A 120 -16.86 -19.51 -23.71
CA SER A 120 -16.76 -20.18 -25.01
C SER A 120 -16.77 -21.71 -24.87
N VAL A 121 -16.03 -22.25 -23.89
CA VAL A 121 -16.01 -23.70 -23.57
C VAL A 121 -17.38 -24.19 -23.11
N GLY A 122 -18.08 -23.40 -22.29
CA GLY A 122 -19.44 -23.68 -21.85
C GLY A 122 -20.43 -23.78 -23.01
N LEU A 123 -20.45 -22.77 -23.88
CA LEU A 123 -21.30 -22.75 -25.07
C LEU A 123 -20.97 -23.90 -26.03
N TYR A 124 -19.68 -24.19 -26.23
CA TYR A 124 -19.22 -25.28 -27.08
C TYR A 124 -19.69 -26.64 -26.55
N SER A 125 -19.69 -26.84 -25.24
CA SER A 125 -20.18 -28.09 -24.63
C SER A 125 -21.67 -28.31 -24.88
N VAL A 126 -22.49 -27.26 -24.79
CA VAL A 126 -23.92 -27.32 -25.16
C VAL A 126 -24.09 -27.69 -26.63
N SER A 127 -23.25 -27.14 -27.52
CA SER A 127 -23.34 -27.43 -28.96
C SER A 127 -23.04 -28.89 -29.34
N ILE A 128 -22.22 -29.59 -28.56
CA ILE A 128 -21.91 -31.03 -28.73
C ILE A 128 -23.03 -31.93 -28.16
N GLY A 129 -24.03 -31.34 -27.48
CA GLY A 129 -25.12 -32.07 -26.87
C GLY A 129 -24.86 -32.49 -25.42
N ALA A 130 -23.91 -31.85 -24.72
CA ALA A 130 -23.79 -32.02 -23.28
C ALA A 130 -25.07 -31.52 -22.59
N SER A 131 -25.42 -32.15 -21.46
CA SER A 131 -26.55 -31.69 -20.66
C SER A 131 -26.31 -30.28 -20.14
N PHE A 132 -27.35 -29.43 -20.18
CA PHE A 132 -27.30 -28.06 -19.64
C PHE A 132 -26.67 -27.94 -18.25
N PRO A 133 -27.00 -28.78 -17.24
CA PRO A 133 -26.37 -28.67 -15.92
C PRO A 133 -24.87 -28.92 -15.97
N LEU A 134 -24.40 -29.90 -16.76
CA LEU A 134 -22.97 -30.21 -16.86
C LEU A 134 -22.19 -29.06 -17.51
N ALA A 135 -22.71 -28.49 -18.60
CA ALA A 135 -22.11 -27.33 -19.25
C ALA A 135 -22.05 -26.10 -18.31
N PHE A 136 -23.11 -25.88 -17.52
CA PHE A 136 -23.14 -24.82 -16.51
C PHE A 136 -22.06 -25.02 -15.44
N PHE A 137 -21.94 -26.23 -14.87
CA PHE A 137 -20.93 -26.52 -13.85
C PHE A 137 -19.52 -26.32 -14.37
N ILE A 138 -19.21 -26.77 -15.59
CA ILE A 138 -17.89 -26.56 -16.22
C ILE A 138 -17.62 -25.06 -16.37
N THR A 139 -18.60 -24.30 -16.87
CA THR A 139 -18.45 -22.85 -17.08
C THR A 139 -18.18 -22.12 -15.77
N VAL A 140 -18.96 -22.41 -14.72
CA VAL A 140 -18.79 -21.79 -13.40
C VAL A 140 -17.45 -22.19 -12.80
N PHE A 141 -17.09 -23.47 -12.85
CA PHE A 141 -15.83 -23.96 -12.29
C PHE A 141 -14.61 -23.32 -12.96
N LEU A 142 -14.62 -23.15 -14.28
CA LEU A 142 -13.57 -22.40 -14.98
C LEU A 142 -13.63 -20.89 -14.71
N ALA A 143 -14.82 -20.29 -14.64
CA ALA A 143 -14.97 -18.84 -14.49
C ALA A 143 -14.60 -18.34 -13.09
N VAL A 144 -14.84 -19.13 -12.03
CA VAL A 144 -14.56 -18.76 -10.63
C VAL A 144 -13.12 -18.29 -10.39
N PRO A 145 -12.05 -19.01 -10.78
CA PRO A 145 -10.69 -18.55 -10.55
C PRO A 145 -10.37 -17.25 -11.31
N PHE A 146 -10.90 -17.06 -12.52
CA PHE A 146 -10.68 -15.82 -13.29
C PHE A 146 -11.51 -14.66 -12.75
N GLY A 147 -12.72 -14.91 -12.25
CA GLY A 147 -13.54 -13.92 -11.55
C GLY A 147 -12.92 -13.51 -10.22
N ALA A 148 -12.39 -14.46 -9.46
CA ALA A 148 -11.62 -14.17 -8.25
C ALA A 148 -10.37 -13.34 -8.58
N LEU A 149 -9.61 -13.72 -9.60
CA LEU A 149 -8.45 -12.96 -10.06
C LEU A 149 -8.85 -11.53 -10.48
N TRP A 150 -9.99 -11.35 -11.14
CA TRP A 150 -10.52 -10.04 -11.52
C TRP A 150 -10.83 -9.15 -10.32
N HIS A 151 -11.42 -9.72 -9.26
CA HIS A 151 -11.69 -9.00 -8.02
C HIS A 151 -10.42 -8.66 -7.23
N LEU A 152 -9.38 -9.49 -7.35
CA LEU A 152 -8.07 -9.24 -6.77
C LEU A 152 -7.24 -8.23 -7.57
N VAL A 153 -7.64 -7.86 -8.80
CA VAL A 153 -6.96 -6.81 -9.56
C VAL A 153 -7.08 -5.49 -8.78
N PRO A 154 -5.96 -4.90 -8.33
CA PRO A 154 -6.00 -3.69 -7.53
C PRO A 154 -6.59 -2.54 -8.35
N ARG A 155 -7.86 -2.20 -8.12
CA ARG A 155 -8.51 -0.95 -8.59
C ARG A 155 -8.01 0.29 -7.85
N ASP A 156 -6.79 0.21 -7.34
CA ASP A 156 -6.40 0.78 -6.06
C ASP A 156 -5.71 2.14 -6.22
N LYS A 157 -5.92 2.85 -7.35
CA LYS A 157 -5.25 4.14 -7.61
C LYS A 157 -5.56 5.15 -6.50
N LEU A 158 -6.84 5.31 -6.16
CA LEU A 158 -7.30 6.23 -5.12
C LEU A 158 -6.89 5.76 -3.71
N SER A 159 -7.07 4.46 -3.43
CA SER A 159 -6.61 3.83 -2.18
C SER A 159 -5.11 4.04 -1.96
N ARG A 160 -4.29 3.90 -3.02
CA ARG A 160 -2.85 4.14 -2.99
C ARG A 160 -2.52 5.61 -2.73
N ARG A 161 -3.14 6.55 -3.45
CA ARG A 161 -2.97 7.99 -3.19
C ARG A 161 -3.32 8.34 -1.75
N MET A 162 -4.42 7.78 -1.23
CA MET A 162 -4.82 7.98 0.16
C MET A 162 -3.80 7.40 1.16
N ARG A 163 -3.18 6.25 0.86
CA ARG A 163 -2.08 5.70 1.69
C ARG A 163 -0.86 6.60 1.70
N PHE A 164 -0.46 7.10 0.53
CA PHE A 164 0.64 8.06 0.43
C PHE A 164 0.32 9.36 1.15
N ALA A 165 -0.91 9.88 1.01
CA ALA A 165 -1.35 11.08 1.70
C ALA A 165 -1.31 10.90 3.22
N LYS A 166 -1.75 9.74 3.73
CA LYS A 166 -1.64 9.41 5.17
C LYS A 166 -0.18 9.37 5.64
N LEU A 167 0.71 8.73 4.88
CA LEU A 167 2.12 8.64 5.22
C LEU A 167 2.78 10.04 5.25
N LEU A 168 2.49 10.85 4.24
CA LEU A 168 3.07 12.17 4.06
C LEU A 168 2.48 13.19 5.06
N SER A 169 1.18 13.12 5.33
CA SER A 169 0.52 13.90 6.38
C SER A 169 1.08 13.59 7.78
N ALA A 170 1.35 12.31 8.08
CA ALA A 170 1.98 11.93 9.34
C ALA A 170 3.39 12.55 9.49
N GLU A 171 4.16 12.62 8.41
CA GLU A 171 5.48 13.24 8.39
C GLU A 171 5.41 14.77 8.54
N ILE A 172 4.50 15.43 7.82
CA ILE A 172 4.25 16.89 7.94
C ILE A 172 3.87 17.23 9.38
N ASN A 173 2.93 16.49 9.97
CA ASN A 173 2.48 16.72 11.35
C ASN A 173 3.63 16.57 12.34
N GLN A 174 4.50 15.58 12.16
CA GLN A 174 5.68 15.40 13.00
C GLN A 174 6.65 16.59 12.89
N ARG A 175 6.89 17.11 11.69
CA ARG A 175 7.80 18.26 11.47
C ARG A 175 7.26 19.57 11.99
N LYS A 176 5.94 19.75 12.00
CA LYS A 176 5.27 20.90 12.62
C LYS A 176 5.43 20.95 14.14
N GLY A 177 6.10 19.98 14.76
CA GLY A 177 6.16 19.83 16.21
C GLY A 177 4.85 19.32 16.80
N GLY A 178 3.90 18.92 15.96
CA GLY A 178 2.68 18.27 16.39
C GLY A 178 2.99 16.83 16.76
N THR A 179 2.77 16.49 18.03
CA THR A 179 2.29 15.15 18.39
C THR A 179 0.91 14.96 17.73
N GLY A 180 0.90 14.77 16.41
CA GLY A 180 -0.31 14.64 15.63
C GLY A 180 -1.13 13.44 16.11
N PRO A 181 -2.48 13.51 16.02
CA PRO A 181 -3.39 12.52 16.60
C PRO A 181 -3.35 11.12 15.95
N PHE A 182 -2.45 10.90 14.98
CA PHE A 182 -2.30 9.64 14.24
C PHE A 182 -0.97 8.92 14.51
N VAL A 183 -0.28 9.24 15.61
CA VAL A 183 0.68 8.28 16.18
C VAL A 183 -0.09 6.99 16.43
N MET A 184 0.32 5.93 15.75
CA MET A 184 -0.20 4.57 15.83
C MET A 184 -0.37 4.11 17.28
N ASP A 185 -1.52 4.37 17.89
CA ASP A 185 -2.00 3.67 19.07
C ASP A 185 -3.34 2.94 18.79
N PRO A 186 -3.45 2.06 17.77
CA PRO A 186 -4.57 1.12 17.73
C PRO A 186 -4.42 0.01 18.79
N LEU A 187 -3.24 -0.16 19.41
CA LEU A 187 -2.97 -1.25 20.37
C LEU A 187 -2.77 -0.77 21.81
N ARG A 188 -2.37 0.48 22.06
CA ARG A 188 -2.12 0.96 23.43
C ARG A 188 -3.39 1.26 24.21
N SER A 189 -4.47 1.67 23.54
CA SER A 189 -5.79 1.85 24.17
C SER A 189 -6.46 0.52 24.54
N LYS A 190 -6.20 -0.56 23.77
CA LYS A 190 -6.79 -1.88 24.02
C LYS A 190 -6.04 -2.70 25.08
N VAL A 191 -4.73 -2.49 25.23
CA VAL A 191 -3.93 -3.14 26.30
C VAL A 191 -4.11 -2.42 27.65
N ARG A 192 -4.31 -1.09 27.67
CA ARG A 192 -4.51 -0.35 28.92
C ARG A 192 -5.86 -0.69 29.59
N GLY A 193 -6.93 -0.90 28.81
CA GLY A 193 -8.21 -1.40 29.33
C GLY A 193 -8.22 -2.86 29.79
N LEU A 194 -7.17 -3.64 29.51
CA LEU A 194 -7.06 -5.04 29.92
C LEU A 194 -6.21 -5.24 31.19
N PHE A 195 -5.39 -4.25 31.55
CA PHE A 195 -4.57 -4.25 32.78
C PHE A 195 -5.11 -3.34 33.88
N ASP A 196 -6.05 -2.44 33.59
CA ASP A 196 -6.81 -1.68 34.60
C ASP A 196 -8.02 -2.49 35.14
N LYS A 197 -7.86 -3.80 35.37
CA LYS A 197 -8.74 -4.49 36.31
C LYS A 197 -8.27 -4.12 37.71
N PRO A 198 -9.09 -3.47 38.54
CA PRO A 198 -8.72 -3.22 39.93
C PRO A 198 -8.42 -4.57 40.58
N SER A 199 -7.19 -4.73 41.03
CA SER A 199 -6.82 -5.78 41.97
C SER A 199 -7.73 -5.62 43.18
N PHE A 200 -8.64 -6.57 43.37
CA PHE A 200 -9.36 -6.78 44.63
C PHE A 200 -8.31 -7.12 45.71
N GLY A 201 -7.64 -6.10 46.24
CA GLY A 201 -7.01 -6.13 47.55
C GLY A 201 -8.13 -6.03 48.57
N SER A 202 -8.36 -7.09 49.34
CA SER A 202 -7.73 -7.24 50.64
C SER A 202 -8.11 -6.08 51.57
N ALA A 203 -9.37 -6.09 52.03
CA ALA A 203 -9.75 -5.45 53.27
C ALA A 203 -9.87 -6.53 54.33
N TYR A 204 -8.77 -6.72 55.05
CA TYR A 204 -8.76 -7.31 56.38
C TYR A 204 -9.62 -6.43 57.32
N LEU A 205 -10.37 -7.11 58.21
CA LEU A 205 -10.63 -6.82 59.62
C LEU A 205 -10.45 -5.36 60.11
N ILE A 206 -11.48 -4.83 60.78
CA ILE A 206 -11.46 -4.50 62.23
C ILE A 206 -12.83 -3.90 62.65
N HIS A 207 -13.34 -4.44 63.77
CA HIS A 207 -14.50 -4.10 64.60
C HIS A 207 -15.91 -4.53 64.16
#